data_AF-A0AB36I4T4-F1
#
_entry.id   AF-A0AB36I4T4-F1
#
_cell.length_a   1.000
_cell.length_b   1.000
_cell.length_c   1.000
_cell.angle_alpha   90.00
_cell.angle_beta   90.00
_cell.angle_gamma   90.00
#
_symmetry.space_group_name_H-M   'P 1'
#
loop_
_entity.id
_entity.type
_entity.pdbx_description
1 polymer ?
#
loop_
_entity_poly.entity_id
_entity_poly.type
_entity_poly.pdbx_seq_one_letter_code
_entity_poly.pdbx_strand_id
1 'polypeptide(L)'
;MVKLCLDERVSNDPDFRAALERWYGHLIRKVSRRARNAAWDRVQDLPGVTVEDDAAKVRAFLPSAVVDVPADIKKLQISGTELPLDEPNPINDEYPVIYIDESLKMTLGKAAAQVGHASMLLAAHQPFEWVEQWEAADFALHVREVPSEEFLRLIESPGAVPVRDGGFTEVAPNTVTVVAIP
;
A
#
# COMPACT_ATOMS: atom_id res chain seq x y z
N MET A 1 3.37 0.95 2.84
CA MET A 1 4.11 1.49 1.68
C MET A 1 4.62 2.91 1.94
N VAL A 2 3.77 3.82 2.43
CA VAL A 2 4.19 5.20 2.79
C VAL A 2 5.42 5.24 3.71
N LYS A 3 5.47 4.41 4.77
CA LYS A 3 6.67 4.24 5.63
C LYS A 3 7.97 3.96 4.89
N LEU A 4 7.94 3.14 3.84
CA LEU A 4 9.14 2.85 3.03
C LEU A 4 9.58 4.10 2.24
N CYS A 5 8.62 4.89 1.77
CA CYS A 5 8.86 6.09 0.97
C CYS A 5 9.39 7.26 1.81
N LEU A 6 9.07 7.28 3.10
CA LEU A 6 9.46 8.33 4.06
C LEU A 6 10.46 7.82 5.11
N ASP A 7 11.06 6.66 4.86
CA ASP A 7 12.08 6.09 5.75
C ASP A 7 13.30 7.02 5.85
N GLU A 8 13.89 7.16 7.03
CA GLU A 8 15.07 8.03 7.25
C GLU A 8 16.24 7.72 6.30
N ARG A 9 16.36 6.47 5.83
CA ARG A 9 17.37 6.04 4.86
C ARG A 9 17.20 6.73 3.52
N VAL A 10 16.01 7.23 3.18
CA VAL A 10 15.81 8.05 1.98
C VAL A 10 16.71 9.29 2.02
N SER A 11 16.95 9.88 3.17
CA SER A 11 17.82 11.05 3.31
C SER A 11 19.30 10.68 3.47
N ASN A 12 19.60 9.50 4.02
CA ASN A 12 20.95 9.15 4.47
C ASN A 12 21.66 8.08 3.63
N ASP A 13 20.93 7.33 2.80
CA ASP A 13 21.44 6.25 1.95
C ASP A 13 21.15 6.59 0.47
N PRO A 14 22.18 6.98 -0.32
CA PRO A 14 22.00 7.30 -1.73
C PRO A 14 21.46 6.16 -2.60
N ASP A 15 21.81 4.91 -2.30
CA ASP A 15 21.36 3.76 -3.08
C ASP A 15 19.89 3.44 -2.79
N PHE A 16 19.49 3.57 -1.51
CA PHE A 16 18.10 3.46 -1.09
C PHE A 16 17.22 4.51 -1.78
N ARG A 17 17.65 5.78 -1.74
CA ARG A 17 16.95 6.89 -2.42
C ARG A 17 16.85 6.64 -3.92
N ALA A 18 17.95 6.30 -4.58
CA ALA A 18 17.98 6.12 -6.02
C ALA A 18 17.05 4.97 -6.48
N ALA A 19 16.87 3.92 -5.66
CA ALA A 19 15.93 2.85 -5.95
C ALA A 19 14.46 3.33 -5.92
N LEU A 20 14.09 4.18 -4.97
CA LEU A 20 12.76 4.78 -4.89
C LEU A 20 12.53 5.82 -6.00
N GLU A 21 13.50 6.69 -6.27
CA GLU A 21 13.40 7.70 -7.35
C GLU A 21 13.19 7.07 -8.72
N ARG A 22 13.95 6.01 -9.06
CA ARG A 22 13.73 5.24 -10.29
C ARG A 22 12.31 4.68 -10.35
N TRP A 23 11.78 4.22 -9.23
CA TRP A 23 10.45 3.63 -9.17
C TRP A 23 9.34 4.67 -9.35
N TYR A 24 9.47 5.85 -8.76
CA TYR A 24 8.51 6.96 -8.93
C TYR A 24 8.44 7.47 -10.38
N GLY A 25 9.56 7.40 -11.12
CA GLY A 25 9.64 7.83 -12.52
C GLY A 25 9.02 6.86 -13.54
N HIS A 26 8.42 5.75 -13.12
CA HIS A 26 7.89 4.70 -14.00
C HIS A 26 6.44 4.32 -13.67
N LEU A 27 5.84 3.47 -14.52
CA LEU A 27 4.56 2.82 -14.20
C LEU A 27 4.77 1.87 -13.03
N ILE A 28 4.36 2.31 -11.84
CA ILE A 28 4.54 1.56 -10.60
C ILE A 28 3.67 0.31 -10.63
N ARG A 29 4.31 -0.87 -10.55
CA ARG A 29 3.66 -2.15 -10.31
C ARG A 29 3.93 -2.59 -8.87
N LYS A 30 2.88 -2.98 -8.14
CA LYS A 30 2.98 -3.62 -6.82
C LYS A 30 2.44 -5.04 -6.91
N VAL A 31 3.13 -5.97 -6.25
CA VAL A 31 2.71 -7.38 -6.15
C VAL A 31 2.84 -7.80 -4.70
N SER A 32 1.70 -8.13 -4.09
CA SER A 32 1.65 -8.69 -2.74
C SER A 32 1.95 -10.18 -2.79
N ARG A 33 2.79 -10.67 -1.86
CA ARG A 33 3.16 -12.07 -1.76
C ARG A 33 3.06 -12.55 -0.33
N ARG A 34 2.69 -13.82 -0.13
CA ARG A 34 2.66 -14.45 1.19
C ARG A 34 3.95 -15.17 1.48
N ALA A 35 4.51 -14.90 2.64
CA ALA A 35 5.62 -15.63 3.23
C ALA A 35 5.18 -16.29 4.54
N ARG A 36 5.81 -17.41 4.90
CA ARG A 36 5.56 -18.16 6.15
C ARG A 36 6.87 -18.79 6.64
N ASN A 37 7.01 -18.97 7.94
CA ASN A 37 8.14 -19.67 8.58
C ASN A 37 9.49 -19.16 8.05
N ALA A 38 10.43 -20.06 7.74
CA ALA A 38 11.75 -19.73 7.21
C ALA A 38 11.73 -18.85 5.95
N ALA A 39 10.66 -18.83 5.16
CA ALA A 39 10.54 -17.92 4.03
C ALA A 39 10.29 -16.47 4.46
N TRP A 40 9.56 -16.27 5.56
CA TRP A 40 9.38 -14.95 6.18
C TRP A 40 10.67 -14.46 6.81
N ASP A 41 11.41 -15.35 7.47
CA ASP A 41 12.69 -15.02 8.10
C ASP A 41 13.72 -14.57 7.06
N ARG A 42 13.90 -15.34 5.97
CA ARG A 42 14.86 -15.02 4.90
C ARG A 42 14.63 -13.67 4.24
N VAL A 43 13.37 -13.25 4.08
CA VAL A 43 13.09 -11.96 3.42
C VAL A 43 13.33 -10.75 4.32
N GLN A 44 13.53 -10.93 5.63
CA GLN A 44 13.90 -9.81 6.50
C GLN A 44 15.29 -9.24 6.17
N ASP A 45 16.19 -10.07 5.64
CA ASP A 45 17.56 -9.67 5.26
C ASP A 45 17.59 -8.76 4.01
N LEU A 46 16.50 -8.69 3.24
CA LEU A 46 16.39 -7.84 2.06
C LEU A 46 16.00 -6.42 2.44
N PRO A 47 16.53 -5.36 1.79
CA PRO A 47 16.19 -3.97 2.11
C PRO A 47 14.68 -3.71 2.06
N GLY A 48 14.15 -3.07 3.10
CA GLY A 48 12.73 -2.78 3.24
C GLY A 48 12.34 -2.31 4.63
N VAL A 49 11.03 -2.18 4.83
CA VAL A 49 10.38 -1.82 6.10
C VAL A 49 9.35 -2.87 6.44
N THR A 50 9.41 -3.38 7.67
CA THR A 50 8.39 -4.28 8.23
C THR A 50 7.50 -3.49 9.17
N VAL A 51 6.20 -3.69 9.04
CA VAL A 51 5.17 -3.18 9.96
C VAL A 51 4.47 -4.37 10.59
N GLU A 52 4.13 -4.23 11.86
CA GLU A 52 3.33 -5.16 12.63
C GLU A 52 2.08 -4.44 13.13
N ASP A 53 0.94 -5.10 13.01
CA ASP A 53 -0.35 -4.66 13.54
C ASP A 53 -1.05 -5.88 14.13
N ASP A 54 -1.23 -5.87 15.46
CA ASP A 54 -1.56 -7.04 16.27
C ASP A 54 -0.70 -8.28 15.90
N ALA A 55 -1.30 -9.35 15.39
CA ALA A 55 -0.59 -10.56 14.96
C ALA A 55 -0.14 -10.53 13.49
N ALA A 56 -0.53 -9.52 12.72
CA ALA A 56 -0.24 -9.39 11.30
C ALA A 56 1.10 -8.68 11.08
N LYS A 57 1.93 -9.23 10.18
CA LYS A 57 3.20 -8.60 9.77
C LYS A 57 3.26 -8.45 8.26
N VAL A 58 3.66 -7.29 7.79
CA VAL A 58 3.82 -6.98 6.36
C VAL A 58 5.17 -6.32 6.14
N ARG A 59 5.89 -6.74 5.09
CA ARG A 59 7.15 -6.13 4.68
C ARG A 59 7.02 -5.50 3.29
N ALA A 60 7.30 -4.21 3.22
CA ALA A 60 7.47 -3.47 1.97
C ALA A 60 8.96 -3.48 1.60
N PHE A 61 9.28 -4.00 0.42
CA PHE A 61 10.66 -4.08 -0.06
C PHE A 61 11.05 -2.86 -0.87
N LEU A 62 12.34 -2.49 -0.81
CA LEU A 62 12.89 -1.50 -1.71
C LEU A 62 12.62 -1.91 -3.17
N PRO A 63 12.14 -1.01 -4.04
CA PRO A 63 11.77 -1.38 -5.40
C PRO A 63 12.94 -1.93 -6.23
N SER A 64 12.63 -2.86 -7.12
CA SER A 64 13.57 -3.40 -8.11
C SER A 64 12.94 -3.42 -9.50
N ALA A 65 13.75 -3.59 -10.54
CA ALA A 65 13.23 -3.93 -11.85
C ALA A 65 12.52 -5.31 -11.81
N VAL A 66 11.57 -5.53 -12.73
CA VAL A 66 10.78 -6.78 -12.81
C VAL A 66 11.67 -7.99 -13.08
N VAL A 67 12.73 -7.80 -13.87
CA VAL A 67 13.71 -8.85 -14.18
C VAL A 67 14.62 -9.18 -12.99
N ASP A 68 14.82 -8.19 -12.10
CA ASP A 68 15.79 -8.23 -11.00
C ASP A 68 15.17 -8.49 -9.63
N VAL A 69 13.92 -8.97 -9.55
CA VAL A 69 13.30 -9.30 -8.26
C VAL A 69 14.17 -10.33 -7.51
N PRO A 70 14.54 -10.08 -6.24
CA PRO A 70 15.36 -11.00 -5.44
C PRO A 70 14.82 -12.43 -5.39
N ALA A 71 15.72 -13.41 -5.35
CA ALA A 71 15.35 -14.83 -5.42
C ALA A 71 14.42 -15.26 -4.28
N ASP A 72 14.64 -14.77 -3.06
CA ASP A 72 13.78 -15.09 -1.92
C ASP A 72 12.37 -14.50 -2.04
N ILE A 73 12.22 -13.33 -2.69
CA ILE A 73 10.91 -12.75 -3.01
C ILE A 73 10.25 -13.52 -4.18
N LYS A 74 11.01 -13.86 -5.22
CA LYS A 74 10.50 -14.59 -6.40
C LYS A 74 9.82 -15.91 -6.03
N LYS A 75 10.33 -16.60 -5.00
CA LYS A 75 9.82 -17.89 -4.49
C LYS A 75 8.54 -17.76 -3.66
N LEU A 76 8.16 -16.56 -3.20
CA LEU A 76 6.97 -16.37 -2.38
C LEU A 76 5.69 -16.53 -3.19
N GLN A 77 4.65 -17.01 -2.52
CA GLN A 77 3.33 -17.32 -3.09
C GLN A 77 2.57 -16.04 -3.44
N ILE A 78 2.01 -15.97 -4.66
CA ILE A 78 1.21 -14.82 -5.14
C ILE A 78 -0.31 -15.10 -5.06
N SER A 79 -0.73 -16.35 -5.24
CA SER A 79 -2.15 -16.77 -5.24
C SER A 79 -2.56 -17.46 -3.93
N GLY A 80 -3.86 -17.57 -3.63
CA GLY A 80 -4.32 -18.27 -2.41
C GLY A 80 -3.82 -17.60 -1.12
N THR A 81 -3.65 -16.29 -1.17
CA THR A 81 -3.15 -15.48 -0.06
C THR A 81 -4.26 -14.95 0.83
N GLU A 82 -5.52 -15.21 0.49
CA GLU A 82 -6.70 -14.79 1.23
C GLU A 82 -6.64 -15.19 2.71
N LEU A 83 -7.19 -14.30 3.54
CA LEU A 83 -7.39 -14.47 4.96
C LEU A 83 -8.88 -14.31 5.26
N PRO A 84 -9.39 -14.91 6.35
CA PRO A 84 -10.73 -14.56 6.84
C PRO A 84 -10.82 -13.06 7.08
N LEU A 85 -11.96 -12.46 6.75
CA LEU A 85 -12.25 -11.08 7.10
C LEU A 85 -12.42 -10.98 8.62
N ASP A 86 -11.86 -9.91 9.19
CA ASP A 86 -12.09 -9.51 10.57
C ASP A 86 -13.14 -8.39 10.64
N GLU A 87 -13.54 -8.06 11.87
CA GLU A 87 -14.35 -6.86 12.11
C GLU A 87 -13.39 -5.67 12.27
N PRO A 88 -13.45 -4.65 11.39
CA PRO A 88 -12.56 -3.51 11.51
C PRO A 88 -12.90 -2.71 12.76
N ASN A 89 -11.87 -2.19 13.43
CA ASN A 89 -12.03 -1.24 14.54
C ASN A 89 -12.90 -0.03 14.14
N PRO A 90 -13.51 0.71 15.08
CA PRO A 90 -14.13 2.00 14.77
C PRO A 90 -13.14 2.94 14.05
N ILE A 91 -13.67 3.80 13.17
CA ILE A 91 -12.86 4.85 12.53
C ILE A 91 -12.48 5.89 13.60
N ASN A 92 -11.20 6.26 13.66
CA ASN A 92 -10.69 7.43 14.35
C ASN A 92 -10.43 8.53 13.32
N ASP A 93 -11.12 9.65 13.45
CA ASP A 93 -11.03 10.80 12.54
C ASP A 93 -9.68 11.55 12.66
N GLU A 94 -8.81 11.17 13.59
CA GLU A 94 -7.41 11.64 13.65
C GLU A 94 -6.52 11.01 12.57
N TYR A 95 -6.96 9.92 11.95
CA TYR A 95 -6.19 9.16 10.97
C TYR A 95 -6.89 9.08 9.61
N PRO A 96 -6.13 9.11 8.51
CA PRO A 96 -6.70 8.99 7.18
C PRO A 96 -7.38 7.64 6.96
N VAL A 97 -8.37 7.64 6.07
CA VAL A 97 -9.12 6.43 5.71
C VAL A 97 -8.95 6.13 4.22
N ILE A 98 -8.62 4.89 3.91
CA ILE A 98 -8.58 4.37 2.54
C ILE A 98 -9.80 3.48 2.33
N TYR A 99 -10.71 3.93 1.48
CA TYR A 99 -11.89 3.18 1.10
C TYR A 99 -11.62 2.35 -0.14
N ILE A 100 -12.23 1.17 -0.19
CA ILE A 100 -12.17 0.20 -1.28
C ILE A 100 -13.60 -0.05 -1.76
N ASP A 101 -13.84 -0.05 -3.07
CA ASP A 101 -15.13 -0.48 -3.61
C ASP A 101 -15.27 -2.00 -3.49
N GLU A 102 -16.14 -2.45 -2.57
CA GLU A 102 -16.37 -3.88 -2.30
C GLU A 102 -16.90 -4.63 -3.53
N SER A 103 -17.59 -3.92 -4.45
CA SER A 103 -18.19 -4.53 -5.64
C SER A 103 -17.15 -5.07 -6.63
N LEU A 104 -15.91 -4.57 -6.53
CA LEU A 104 -14.79 -5.03 -7.35
C LEU A 104 -14.25 -6.39 -6.93
N LYS A 105 -14.61 -6.87 -5.72
CA LYS A 105 -14.22 -8.19 -5.18
C LYS A 105 -12.73 -8.50 -5.39
N MET A 106 -11.88 -7.52 -5.06
CA MET A 106 -10.44 -7.68 -5.20
C MET A 106 -9.93 -8.79 -4.31
N THR A 107 -8.98 -9.59 -4.80
CA THR A 107 -8.22 -10.49 -3.93
C THR A 107 -7.45 -9.68 -2.89
N LEU A 108 -7.18 -10.24 -1.71
CA LEU A 108 -6.43 -9.56 -0.64
C LEU A 108 -5.13 -8.95 -1.17
N GLY A 109 -4.41 -9.69 -2.03
CA GLY A 109 -3.16 -9.21 -2.62
C GLY A 109 -3.34 -7.97 -3.52
N LYS A 110 -4.43 -7.89 -4.30
CA LYS A 110 -4.76 -6.73 -5.13
C LYS A 110 -5.20 -5.55 -4.27
N ALA A 111 -6.07 -5.77 -3.28
CA ALA A 111 -6.50 -4.75 -2.33
C ALA A 111 -5.30 -4.13 -1.60
N ALA A 112 -4.41 -4.95 -1.03
CA ALA A 112 -3.19 -4.48 -0.37
C ALA A 112 -2.27 -3.68 -1.31
N ALA A 113 -2.17 -4.09 -2.59
CA ALA A 113 -1.42 -3.34 -3.59
C ALA A 113 -2.05 -1.96 -3.87
N GLN A 114 -3.38 -1.88 -4.00
CA GLN A 114 -4.09 -0.62 -4.24
C GLN A 114 -4.05 0.31 -3.02
N VAL A 115 -4.29 -0.19 -1.81
CA VAL A 115 -4.09 0.56 -0.55
C VAL A 115 -2.64 1.05 -0.43
N GLY A 116 -1.68 0.24 -0.85
CA GLY A 116 -0.28 0.63 -0.94
C GLY A 116 0.00 1.75 -1.95
N HIS A 117 -0.78 1.90 -3.03
CA HIS A 117 -0.73 3.08 -3.91
C HIS A 117 -1.40 4.29 -3.26
N ALA A 118 -2.58 4.10 -2.69
CA ALA A 118 -3.38 5.17 -2.09
C ALA A 118 -2.62 5.86 -0.95
N SER A 119 -2.00 5.10 -0.04
CA SER A 119 -1.19 5.67 1.05
C SER A 119 -0.02 6.53 0.56
N MET A 120 0.65 6.13 -0.52
CA MET A 120 1.75 6.92 -1.10
C MET A 120 1.24 8.19 -1.78
N LEU A 121 0.15 8.07 -2.56
CA LEU A 121 -0.44 9.20 -3.25
C LEU A 121 -1.03 10.19 -2.26
N LEU A 122 -1.64 9.72 -1.17
CA LEU A 122 -2.13 10.56 -0.09
C LEU A 122 -0.99 11.44 0.45
N ALA A 123 0.12 10.84 0.89
CA ALA A 123 1.27 11.61 1.38
C ALA A 123 1.78 12.64 0.35
N ALA A 124 1.80 12.29 -0.94
CA ALA A 124 2.23 13.20 -2.00
C ALA A 124 1.26 14.36 -2.29
N HIS A 125 -0.02 14.23 -1.92
CA HIS A 125 -1.04 15.28 -2.10
C HIS A 125 -1.26 16.14 -0.85
N GLN A 126 -0.67 15.76 0.28
CA GLN A 126 -0.86 16.48 1.55
C GLN A 126 0.28 17.49 1.80
N PRO A 127 0.00 18.58 2.55
CA PRO A 127 1.04 19.48 3.03
C PRO A 127 2.06 18.75 3.91
N PHE A 128 3.30 19.23 3.90
CA PHE A 128 4.38 18.64 4.69
C PHE A 128 4.04 18.50 6.19
N GLU A 129 3.46 19.54 6.80
CA GLU A 129 3.06 19.52 8.22
C GLU A 129 2.04 18.42 8.53
N TRP A 130 1.11 18.15 7.60
CA TRP A 130 0.15 17.05 7.77
C TRP A 130 0.86 15.69 7.72
N VAL A 131 1.83 15.54 6.80
CA VAL A 131 2.62 14.30 6.68
C VAL A 131 3.49 14.09 7.93
N GLU A 132 4.08 15.15 8.51
CA GLU A 132 4.83 15.06 9.77
C GLU A 132 3.95 14.62 10.95
N GLN A 133 2.73 15.15 11.04
CA GLN A 133 1.77 14.71 12.06
C GLN A 133 1.39 13.22 11.88
N TRP A 134 1.21 12.79 10.63
CA TRP A 134 0.91 11.39 10.33
C TRP A 134 2.11 10.47 10.61
N GLU A 135 3.33 10.92 10.33
CA GLU A 135 4.57 10.22 10.70
C GLU A 135 4.69 10.06 12.22
N ALA A 136 4.36 11.10 13.01
CA ALA A 136 4.38 11.04 14.46
C ALA A 136 3.38 10.01 15.02
N ALA A 137 2.31 9.72 14.28
CA ALA A 137 1.37 8.62 14.55
C ALA A 137 1.79 7.28 13.91
N ASP A 138 3.06 7.15 13.52
CA ASP A 138 3.63 5.98 12.85
C ASP A 138 2.79 5.55 11.61
N PHE A 139 2.31 6.55 10.86
CA PHE A 139 1.48 6.41 9.68
C PHE A 139 0.21 5.56 9.89
N ALA A 140 -0.38 5.61 11.08
CA ALA A 140 -1.64 4.93 11.39
C ALA A 140 -2.76 5.34 10.42
N LEU A 141 -3.53 4.37 9.90
CA LEU A 141 -4.61 4.62 8.95
C LEU A 141 -5.71 3.58 9.10
N HIS A 142 -6.89 3.91 8.58
CA HIS A 142 -7.99 2.96 8.45
C HIS A 142 -8.15 2.48 7.00
N VAL A 143 -8.60 1.24 6.83
CA VAL A 143 -9.01 0.69 5.54
C VAL A 143 -10.44 0.17 5.66
N ARG A 144 -11.33 0.53 4.73
CA ARG A 144 -12.72 0.06 4.72
C ARG A 144 -13.14 -0.39 3.33
N GLU A 145 -13.77 -1.55 3.25
CA GLU A 145 -14.57 -1.92 2.09
C GLU A 145 -15.97 -1.32 2.25
N VAL A 146 -16.47 -0.66 1.21
CA VAL A 146 -17.78 0.01 1.22
C VAL A 146 -18.57 -0.31 -0.04
N PRO A 147 -19.92 -0.27 0.00
CA PRO A 147 -20.76 -0.43 -1.17
C PRO A 147 -20.44 0.61 -2.25
N SER A 148 -20.58 0.21 -3.52
CA SER A 148 -20.22 1.07 -4.66
C SER A 148 -20.94 2.43 -4.67
N GLU A 149 -22.19 2.51 -4.19
CA GLU A 149 -22.91 3.80 -4.08
C GLU A 149 -22.22 4.76 -3.10
N GLU A 150 -21.78 4.26 -1.95
CA GLU A 150 -21.05 5.05 -0.96
C GLU A 150 -19.66 5.42 -1.49
N PHE A 151 -18.97 4.47 -2.11
CA PHE A 151 -17.67 4.67 -2.73
C PHE A 151 -17.67 5.82 -3.75
N LEU A 152 -18.69 5.88 -4.62
CA LEU A 152 -18.83 6.95 -5.61
C LEU A 152 -18.96 8.33 -4.96
N ARG A 153 -19.66 8.44 -3.83
CA ARG A 153 -19.77 9.70 -3.07
C ARG A 153 -18.43 10.09 -2.41
N LEU A 154 -17.68 9.11 -1.93
CA LEU A 154 -16.36 9.32 -1.31
C LEU A 154 -15.34 9.84 -2.34
N ILE A 155 -15.40 9.39 -3.59
CA ILE A 155 -14.55 9.92 -4.68
C ILE A 155 -14.77 11.43 -4.90
N GLU A 156 -16.01 11.91 -4.71
CA GLU A 156 -16.37 13.31 -4.91
C GLU A 156 -16.08 14.19 -3.69
N SER A 157 -15.61 13.61 -2.59
CA SER A 157 -15.36 14.34 -1.35
C SER A 157 -14.17 15.30 -1.49
N PRO A 158 -14.23 16.50 -0.88
CA PRO A 158 -13.09 17.42 -0.88
C PRO A 158 -11.83 16.76 -0.30
N GLY A 159 -10.70 16.91 -1.00
CA GLY A 159 -9.42 16.31 -0.56
C GLY A 159 -9.27 14.82 -0.86
N ALA A 160 -10.27 14.17 -1.48
CA ALA A 160 -10.19 12.78 -1.89
C ALA A 160 -9.05 12.55 -2.90
N VAL A 161 -8.29 11.47 -2.69
CA VAL A 161 -7.20 11.03 -3.56
C VAL A 161 -7.56 9.67 -4.18
N PRO A 162 -8.26 9.66 -5.33
CA PRO A 162 -8.67 8.43 -6.00
C PRO A 162 -7.50 7.75 -6.71
N VAL A 163 -7.42 6.42 -6.58
CA VAL A 163 -6.44 5.59 -7.29
C VAL A 163 -7.12 4.83 -8.41
N ARG A 164 -6.68 5.10 -9.63
CA ARG A 164 -7.13 4.38 -10.83
C ARG A 164 -6.22 3.18 -11.08
N ASP A 165 -6.81 2.03 -11.38
CA ASP A 165 -6.01 0.91 -11.85
C ASP A 165 -5.48 1.20 -13.25
N GLY A 166 -4.15 1.10 -13.42
CA GLY A 166 -3.45 1.35 -14.66
C GLY A 166 -3.60 0.25 -15.72
N GLY A 167 -4.56 -0.67 -15.57
CA GLY A 167 -4.84 -1.75 -16.52
C GLY A 167 -3.99 -3.01 -16.32
N PHE A 168 -3.45 -3.24 -15.12
CA PHE A 168 -2.70 -4.47 -14.80
C PHE A 168 -3.51 -5.48 -13.97
N THR A 169 -4.80 -5.22 -13.74
CA THR A 169 -5.74 -6.14 -13.10
C THR A 169 -6.93 -6.47 -14.03
N GLU A 170 -7.75 -7.45 -13.62
CA GLU A 170 -8.93 -7.95 -14.35
C GLU A 170 -10.12 -6.96 -14.37
N VAL A 171 -9.94 -5.74 -13.84
CA VAL A 171 -10.96 -4.67 -13.80
C VAL A 171 -10.92 -3.87 -15.10
N ALA A 172 -12.05 -3.29 -15.51
CA ALA A 172 -12.11 -2.41 -16.66
C ALA A 172 -11.07 -1.27 -16.55
N PRO A 173 -10.38 -0.90 -17.64
CA PRO A 173 -9.41 0.19 -17.63
C PRO A 173 -10.02 1.49 -17.09
N ASN A 174 -9.24 2.25 -16.30
CA ASN A 174 -9.61 3.53 -15.68
C ASN A 174 -10.61 3.49 -14.51
N THR A 175 -11.01 2.31 -14.05
CA THR A 175 -11.80 2.19 -12.82
C THR A 175 -11.01 2.69 -11.60
N VAL A 176 -11.64 3.54 -10.80
CA VAL A 176 -11.14 3.92 -9.47
C VAL A 176 -11.37 2.72 -8.56
N THR A 177 -10.29 2.18 -8.00
CA THR A 177 -10.37 0.95 -7.17
C THR A 177 -10.39 1.26 -5.68
N VAL A 178 -9.69 2.32 -5.29
CA VAL A 178 -9.61 2.80 -3.92
C VAL A 178 -9.57 4.33 -3.91
N VAL A 179 -10.00 4.95 -2.82
CA VAL A 179 -9.88 6.39 -2.59
C VAL A 179 -9.35 6.62 -1.18
N ALA A 180 -8.32 7.47 -1.05
CA ALA A 180 -7.83 7.92 0.25
C ALA A 180 -8.47 9.26 0.63
N ILE A 181 -8.87 9.39 1.88
CA ILE A 181 -9.35 10.63 2.49
C ILE A 181 -8.38 10.97 3.65
N PRO A 182 -7.83 12.20 3.67
CA PRO A 182 -6.92 12.64 4.73
C PRO A 182 -7.60 12.74 6.09
#